data_AF-A0A067C6T6-F1
#
_entry.id   AF-A0A067C6T6-F1
#
_cell.length_a   1.000
_cell.length_b   1.000
_cell.length_c   1.000
_cell.angle_alpha   90.00
_cell.angle_beta   90.00
_cell.angle_gamma   90.00
#
_symmetry.space_group_name_H-M   'P 1'
#
loop_
_entity.id
_entity.type
_entity.pdbx_description
1 polymer ?
#
loop_
_entity_poly.entity_id
_entity_poly.type
_entity_poly.pdbx_seq_one_letter_code
_entity_poly.pdbx_strand_id
1 'polypeptide(L)'
;MSSSDDEAPEQVSMAVAKTQAIESRASEKQARASAKATAALKRKRQPKKKEEPVIEALPDDVLAAVAAAQDEPSADADEEQEEEVVVNPKKTKKTKKNSHTRRFGNIEVTTVAALEEEAAPVTDSIAKFIELRSAPTASARTTARRFSSPL
;
A
#
# COMPACT_ATOMS: atom_id res chain seq x y z
N MET A 1 -26.17 -23.32 35.79
CA MET A 1 -25.42 -24.50 35.32
C MET A 1 -23.94 -24.17 35.42
N SER A 2 -23.30 -24.48 36.56
CA SER A 2 -21.86 -24.26 36.74
C SER A 2 -21.11 -25.52 36.31
N SER A 3 -20.40 -25.46 35.20
CA SER A 3 -19.47 -26.50 34.74
C SER A 3 -18.10 -26.19 35.31
N SER A 4 -17.79 -26.73 36.49
CA SER A 4 -16.44 -26.69 37.06
C SER A 4 -15.68 -27.89 36.51
N ASP A 5 -14.93 -27.66 35.43
CA ASP A 5 -13.98 -28.62 34.86
C ASP A 5 -12.72 -28.63 35.74
N ASP A 6 -12.86 -29.10 36.98
CA ASP A 6 -11.78 -29.27 37.95
C ASP A 6 -11.13 -30.65 37.76
N GLU A 7 -10.65 -30.90 36.54
CA GLU A 7 -9.88 -32.11 36.27
C GLU A 7 -8.47 -31.88 36.82
N ALA A 8 -8.20 -32.47 37.98
CA ALA A 8 -6.89 -32.41 38.61
C ALA A 8 -5.81 -32.96 37.65
N PRO A 9 -4.61 -32.34 37.60
CA PRO A 9 -3.58 -32.75 36.66
C PRO A 9 -3.17 -34.20 36.86
N GLU A 10 -3.03 -34.92 35.75
CA GLU A 10 -2.61 -36.33 35.73
C GLU A 10 -1.29 -36.49 36.49
N GLN A 11 -1.27 -37.34 37.51
CA GLN A 11 -0.08 -37.61 38.32
C GLN A 11 0.91 -38.46 37.52
N VAL A 12 1.78 -37.80 36.76
CA VAL A 12 2.83 -38.47 36.01
C VAL A 12 4.04 -38.75 36.90
N SER A 13 4.56 -39.98 36.86
CA SER A 13 5.77 -40.32 37.59
C SER A 13 6.99 -39.57 37.03
N MET A 14 7.99 -39.29 37.88
CA MET A 14 9.22 -38.60 37.44
C MET A 14 9.95 -39.34 36.30
N ALA A 15 9.82 -40.66 36.21
CA ALA A 15 10.40 -41.45 35.12
C ALA A 15 9.73 -41.12 33.78
N VAL A 16 8.39 -41.05 33.77
CA VAL A 16 7.60 -40.73 32.59
C VAL A 16 7.81 -39.28 32.16
N ALA A 17 7.88 -38.35 33.11
CA ALA A 17 8.18 -36.95 32.82
C ALA A 17 9.56 -36.79 32.14
N LYS A 18 10.56 -37.56 32.58
CA LYS A 18 11.90 -37.56 31.97
C LYS A 18 11.89 -38.12 30.56
N THR A 19 11.18 -39.22 30.30
CA THR A 19 11.10 -39.79 28.95
C THR A 19 10.37 -38.87 27.99
N GLN A 20 9.23 -38.31 28.41
CA GLN A 20 8.47 -37.32 27.62
C GLN A 20 9.30 -36.06 27.32
N ALA A 21 10.11 -35.58 28.27
CA ALA A 21 10.98 -34.43 28.06
C ALA A 21 12.10 -34.72 27.04
N ILE A 22 12.60 -35.95 26.99
CA ILE A 22 13.62 -36.36 26.00
C ILE A 22 12.99 -36.47 24.61
N GLU A 23 11.81 -37.07 24.52
CA GLU A 23 11.06 -37.24 23.27
C GLU A 23 10.62 -35.90 22.68
N SER A 24 10.11 -34.98 23.52
CA SER A 24 9.71 -33.64 23.07
C SER A 24 10.90 -32.84 22.54
N ARG A 25 12.07 -32.95 23.19
CA ARG A 25 13.30 -32.30 22.70
C ARG A 25 13.80 -32.92 21.38
N ALA A 26 13.59 -34.22 21.18
CA ALA A 26 13.95 -34.88 19.93
C ALA A 26 13.04 -34.44 18.78
N SER A 27 11.72 -34.37 19.01
CA SER A 27 10.75 -33.91 18.01
C SER A 27 10.95 -32.43 17.67
N GLU A 28 11.27 -31.58 18.65
CA GLU A 28 11.59 -30.17 18.42
C GLU A 28 12.82 -30.01 17.51
N LYS A 29 13.88 -30.79 17.74
CA LYS A 29 15.08 -30.77 16.88
C LYS A 29 14.77 -31.17 15.45
N GLN A 30 13.94 -32.20 15.27
CA GLN A 30 13.52 -32.66 13.93
C GLN A 30 12.67 -31.60 13.22
N ALA A 31 11.73 -30.97 13.92
CA ALA A 31 10.91 -29.88 13.39
C ALA A 31 11.75 -28.64 13.01
N ARG A 32 12.74 -28.28 13.83
CA ARG A 32 13.69 -27.19 13.51
C ARG A 32 14.54 -27.53 12.28
N ALA A 33 14.98 -28.77 12.12
CA ALA A 33 15.74 -29.20 10.95
C ALA A 33 14.91 -29.14 9.66
N SER A 34 13.66 -29.62 9.69
CA SER A 34 12.76 -29.57 8.53
C SER A 34 12.36 -28.13 8.18
N ALA A 35 12.12 -27.26 9.17
CA ALA A 35 11.88 -25.84 8.96
C ALA A 35 13.08 -25.13 8.30
N LYS A 36 14.31 -25.43 8.75
CA LYS A 36 15.54 -24.89 8.13
C LYS A 36 15.71 -25.35 6.68
N ALA A 37 15.44 -26.63 6.39
CA ALA A 37 15.54 -27.17 5.03
C ALA A 37 14.52 -26.52 4.08
N THR A 38 13.28 -26.32 4.54
CA THR A 38 12.24 -25.67 3.73
C THR A 38 12.50 -24.16 3.53
N ALA A 39 13.06 -23.47 4.53
CA ALA A 39 13.48 -22.08 4.39
C ALA A 39 14.64 -21.90 3.40
N ALA A 40 15.63 -22.81 3.42
CA ALA A 40 16.75 -22.78 2.48
C ALA A 40 16.29 -22.97 1.01
N LEU A 41 15.31 -23.86 0.77
CA LEU A 41 14.74 -24.08 -0.56
C LEU A 41 13.97 -22.84 -1.08
N LYS A 42 13.25 -22.13 -0.20
CA LYS A 42 12.52 -20.90 -0.56
C LYS A 42 13.46 -19.75 -0.92
N ARG A 43 14.63 -19.65 -0.29
CA ARG A 43 15.61 -18.58 -0.59
C ARG A 43 16.26 -18.73 -1.98
N LYS A 44 16.41 -19.96 -2.49
CA LYS A 44 16.95 -20.23 -3.84
C LYS A 44 15.97 -19.92 -4.98
N ARG A 45 14.68 -19.72 -4.66
CA ARG A 45 13.61 -19.42 -5.62
C ARG A 45 13.25 -17.93 -5.72
N GLN A 46 13.90 -17.07 -4.92
CA GLN A 46 13.74 -15.63 -5.11
C GLN A 46 14.40 -15.24 -6.44
N PRO A 47 13.68 -14.58 -7.37
CA PRO A 47 14.29 -14.07 -8.57
C PRO A 47 15.42 -13.12 -8.16
N LYS A 48 16.62 -13.32 -8.72
CA LYS A 48 17.72 -12.36 -8.60
C LYS A 48 17.14 -10.97 -8.90
N LYS A 49 17.40 -10.00 -8.01
CA LYS A 49 17.00 -8.60 -8.21
C LYS A 49 17.30 -8.25 -9.66
N LYS A 50 16.28 -7.88 -10.43
CA LYS A 50 16.47 -7.41 -11.80
C LYS A 50 17.37 -6.19 -11.68
N GLU A 51 18.54 -6.27 -12.29
CA GLU A 51 19.43 -5.13 -12.46
C GLU A 51 18.59 -4.02 -13.11
N GLU A 52 18.60 -2.84 -12.50
CA GLU A 52 17.91 -1.68 -13.05
C GLU A 52 18.46 -1.45 -14.46
N PRO A 53 17.61 -1.26 -15.49
CA PRO A 53 18.13 -0.87 -16.79
C PRO A 53 18.81 0.47 -16.59
N VAL A 54 20.12 0.52 -16.82
CA VAL A 54 20.84 1.77 -16.99
C VAL A 54 20.22 2.41 -18.23
N ILE A 55 19.31 3.36 -18.00
CA ILE A 55 18.74 4.16 -19.06
C ILE A 55 19.88 5.06 -19.53
N GLU A 56 20.50 4.70 -20.65
CA GLU A 56 21.42 5.58 -21.35
C GLU A 56 20.65 6.87 -21.67
N ALA A 57 21.15 8.00 -21.16
CA ALA A 57 20.54 9.29 -21.42
C ALA A 57 20.49 9.51 -22.93
N LEU A 58 19.30 9.86 -23.45
CA LEU A 58 19.14 10.20 -24.85
C LEU A 58 20.03 11.42 -25.16
N PRO A 59 20.66 11.48 -26.34
CA PRO A 59 21.48 12.62 -26.74
C PRO A 59 20.65 13.90 -26.81
N ASP A 60 21.28 15.02 -26.46
CA ASP A 60 20.63 16.33 -26.32
C ASP A 60 19.89 16.78 -27.59
N ASP A 61 20.35 16.36 -28.77
CA ASP A 61 19.71 16.64 -30.05
C ASP A 61 18.26 16.12 -30.12
N VAL A 62 17.97 14.97 -29.49
CA VAL A 62 16.63 14.38 -29.45
C VAL A 62 15.77 15.11 -28.43
N LEU A 63 16.33 15.50 -27.29
CA LEU A 63 15.63 16.27 -26.26
C LEU A 63 15.25 17.66 -26.76
N ALA A 64 16.14 18.31 -27.52
CA ALA A 64 15.91 19.60 -28.14
C ALA A 64 14.83 19.54 -29.23
N ALA A 65 14.80 18.49 -30.05
CA ALA A 65 13.77 18.30 -31.07
C ALA A 65 12.36 18.10 -30.46
N VAL A 66 12.27 17.38 -29.33
CA VAL A 66 10.99 17.18 -28.61
C VAL A 66 10.53 18.47 -27.93
N ALA A 67 11.45 19.26 -27.36
CA ALA A 67 11.12 20.55 -26.79
C ALA A 67 10.61 21.53 -27.85
N ALA A 68 11.28 21.60 -29.01
CA ALA A 68 10.86 22.45 -30.12
C ALA A 68 9.51 22.04 -30.72
N ALA A 69 9.17 20.75 -30.72
CA ALA A 69 7.88 20.25 -31.19
C ALA A 69 6.70 20.58 -30.26
N GLN A 70 6.96 20.93 -28.99
CA GLN A 70 5.94 21.33 -28.02
C GLN A 70 5.64 22.85 -28.05
N ASP A 71 6.53 23.65 -28.63
CA ASP A 71 6.41 25.11 -28.71
C ASP A 71 5.69 25.59 -30.00
N GLU A 72 5.32 24.68 -30.91
CA GLU A 72 4.47 24.98 -32.07
C GLU A 72 2.99 24.88 -31.68
N PRO A 73 2.19 25.97 -31.74
CA PRO A 73 0.76 25.91 -31.46
C PRO A 73 0.03 25.20 -32.62
N SER A 74 -0.21 23.90 -32.49
CA SER A 74 -1.09 23.17 -33.40
C SER A 74 -2.54 23.59 -33.14
N ALA A 75 -3.01 24.57 -33.93
CA ALA A 75 -4.41 24.77 -34.19
C ALA A 75 -4.99 23.58 -34.96
N ASP A 76 -6.26 23.27 -34.67
CA ASP A 76 -7.18 22.44 -35.43
C ASP A 76 -6.99 20.91 -35.42
N ALA A 77 -7.87 20.23 -34.67
CA ALA A 77 -8.75 19.18 -35.23
C ALA A 77 -9.73 18.69 -34.15
N ASP A 78 -10.85 19.41 -34.00
CA ASP A 78 -12.14 18.82 -33.68
C ASP A 78 -12.50 17.85 -34.81
N GLU A 79 -12.70 16.56 -34.51
CA GLU A 79 -13.66 15.73 -35.24
C GLU A 79 -14.33 14.76 -34.27
N GLU A 80 -15.53 15.17 -33.87
CA GLU A 80 -16.59 14.32 -33.32
C GLU A 80 -16.82 13.12 -34.24
N GLN A 81 -16.73 11.90 -33.70
CA GLN A 81 -17.45 10.74 -34.25
C GLN A 81 -18.15 10.03 -33.11
N GLU A 82 -19.40 10.44 -32.88
CA GLU A 82 -20.42 9.62 -32.25
C GLU A 82 -20.81 8.49 -33.20
N GLU A 83 -20.56 7.24 -32.79
CA GLU A 83 -21.39 6.11 -33.24
C GLU A 83 -21.70 5.21 -32.05
N GLU A 84 -22.93 5.35 -31.55
CA GLU A 84 -23.60 4.37 -30.68
C GLU A 84 -23.85 3.07 -31.45
N VAL A 85 -23.15 1.97 -31.13
CA VAL A 85 -23.67 0.63 -31.44
C VAL A 85 -23.23 -0.40 -30.38
N VAL A 86 -24.22 -0.82 -29.59
CA VAL A 86 -24.44 -2.17 -29.03
C VAL A 86 -23.58 -2.60 -27.83
N VAL A 87 -24.29 -2.65 -26.70
CA VAL A 87 -23.99 -3.39 -25.48
C VAL A 87 -23.56 -4.82 -25.80
N ASN A 88 -22.27 -5.08 -25.60
CA ASN A 88 -21.71 -6.43 -25.43
C ASN A 88 -20.86 -6.40 -24.15
N PRO A 89 -21.33 -6.93 -23.01
CA PRO A 89 -20.62 -6.78 -21.74
C PRO A 89 -19.49 -7.81 -21.62
N LYS A 90 -18.47 -7.75 -22.49
CA LYS A 90 -17.28 -8.61 -22.36
C LYS A 90 -16.00 -8.00 -22.91
N LYS A 91 -15.62 -6.78 -22.53
CA LYS A 91 -14.21 -6.33 -22.66
C LYS A 91 -13.81 -5.30 -21.60
N THR A 92 -13.18 -5.74 -20.52
CA THR A 92 -12.10 -4.95 -19.87
C THR A 92 -11.00 -5.87 -19.32
N LYS A 93 -10.49 -6.79 -20.16
CA LYS A 93 -9.10 -7.26 -19.99
C LYS A 93 -8.15 -6.15 -20.46
N LYS A 94 -8.11 -5.01 -19.76
CA LYS A 94 -7.12 -3.93 -19.94
C LYS A 94 -6.88 -3.15 -18.64
N THR A 95 -6.58 -3.86 -17.55
CA THR A 95 -5.80 -3.30 -16.43
C THR A 95 -4.64 -4.23 -16.10
N LYS A 96 -3.95 -4.72 -17.13
CA LYS A 96 -2.58 -5.20 -16.95
C LYS A 96 -1.71 -3.96 -16.76
N LYS A 97 -1.58 -3.52 -15.51
CA LYS A 97 -0.40 -2.82 -15.00
C LYS A 97 -0.45 -2.88 -13.47
N ASN A 98 0.17 -3.94 -12.95
CA ASN A 98 0.66 -4.04 -11.58
C ASN A 98 -0.38 -4.15 -10.44
N SER A 99 -1.46 -4.92 -10.64
CA SER A 99 -2.30 -5.38 -9.52
C SER A 99 -2.03 -6.85 -9.18
N HIS A 100 -1.96 -7.18 -7.89
CA HIS A 100 -1.78 -8.54 -7.39
C HIS A 100 -2.92 -8.94 -6.47
N THR A 101 -3.57 -10.06 -6.81
CA THR A 101 -4.73 -10.58 -6.08
C THR A 101 -4.39 -11.86 -5.34
N ARG A 102 -4.75 -11.94 -4.06
CA ARG A 102 -4.56 -13.13 -3.21
C ARG A 102 -5.84 -13.47 -2.44
N ARG A 103 -6.10 -14.76 -2.25
CA ARG A 103 -7.23 -15.28 -1.48
C ARG A 103 -6.80 -15.76 -0.10
N PHE A 104 -7.57 -15.41 0.92
CA PHE A 104 -7.41 -15.86 2.30
C PHE A 104 -8.75 -16.43 2.80
N GLY A 105 -8.97 -17.74 2.55
CA GLY A 105 -10.27 -18.36 2.77
C GLY A 105 -11.35 -17.72 1.90
N ASN A 106 -12.35 -17.11 2.53
CA ASN A 106 -13.46 -16.46 1.85
C ASN A 106 -13.18 -15.01 1.42
N ILE A 107 -12.00 -14.46 1.74
CA ILE A 107 -11.65 -13.06 1.49
C ILE A 107 -10.73 -12.97 0.28
N GLU A 108 -10.97 -11.99 -0.58
CA GLU A 108 -10.08 -11.60 -1.68
C GLU A 108 -9.41 -10.27 -1.37
N VAL A 109 -8.09 -10.24 -1.48
CA VAL A 109 -7.29 -9.03 -1.32
C VAL A 109 -6.66 -8.69 -2.64
N THR A 110 -7.01 -7.53 -3.17
CA THR A 110 -6.43 -6.92 -4.36
C THR A 110 -5.48 -5.81 -3.92
N THR A 111 -4.23 -5.88 -4.37
CA THR A 111 -3.24 -4.81 -4.20
C THR A 111 -3.00 -4.16 -5.55
N VAL A 112 -2.92 -2.83 -5.60
CA VAL A 112 -2.64 -2.06 -6.83
C VAL A 112 -1.34 -1.30 -6.58
N ALA A 113 -0.35 -1.40 -7.48
CA ALA A 113 0.99 -0.84 -7.22
C ALA A 113 1.07 0.68 -7.31
N ALA A 114 0.11 1.31 -7.99
CA ALA A 114 -0.08 2.75 -7.98
C ALA A 114 -1.58 2.99 -7.89
N LEU A 115 -2.02 3.68 -6.84
CA LEU A 115 -3.30 4.35 -6.86
C LEU A 115 -3.09 5.54 -7.79
N GLU A 116 -3.74 5.55 -8.96
CA GLU A 116 -3.90 6.81 -9.67
C GLU A 116 -4.67 7.71 -8.71
N GLU A 117 -3.95 8.64 -8.07
CA GLU A 117 -4.54 9.71 -7.30
C GLU A 117 -5.26 10.61 -8.29
N GLU A 118 -6.46 10.19 -8.70
CA GLU A 118 -7.47 11.06 -9.29
C GLU A 118 -7.68 12.18 -8.27
N ALA A 119 -6.97 13.29 -8.46
CA ALA A 119 -7.11 14.47 -7.63
C ALA A 119 -8.56 14.93 -7.81
N ALA A 120 -9.38 14.71 -6.78
CA ALA A 120 -10.75 15.20 -6.77
C ALA A 120 -10.72 16.70 -7.11
N PRO A 121 -11.59 17.19 -8.01
CA PRO A 121 -11.58 18.59 -8.39
C PRO A 121 -11.73 19.44 -7.14
N VAL A 122 -10.83 20.41 -6.98
CA VAL A 122 -10.88 21.36 -5.86
C VAL A 122 -12.17 22.14 -5.98
N THR A 123 -13.15 21.80 -5.14
CA THR A 123 -14.39 22.56 -5.05
C THR A 123 -14.10 23.93 -4.45
N ASP A 124 -14.94 24.92 -4.76
CA ASP A 124 -14.82 26.28 -4.22
C ASP A 124 -14.71 26.33 -2.69
N SER A 125 -15.31 25.35 -2.00
CA SER A 125 -15.22 25.22 -0.55
C SER A 125 -13.82 24.81 -0.08
N ILE A 126 -13.15 23.91 -0.80
CA ILE A 126 -11.78 23.49 -0.50
C ILE A 126 -10.80 24.65 -0.79
N ALA A 127 -10.99 25.36 -1.90
CA ALA A 127 -10.19 26.54 -2.23
C ALA A 127 -10.25 27.61 -1.12
N LYS A 128 -11.47 27.99 -0.69
CA LYS A 128 -11.68 28.94 0.40
C LYS A 128 -11.07 28.48 1.73
N PHE A 129 -11.13 27.18 2.01
CA PHE A 129 -10.51 26.62 3.22
C PHE A 129 -8.98 26.73 3.17
N ILE A 130 -8.36 26.44 2.03
CA ILE A 130 -6.92 26.58 1.83
C ILE A 130 -6.50 28.05 1.96
N GLU A 131 -7.26 28.99 1.40
CA GLU A 131 -7.02 30.43 1.53
C GLU A 131 -7.09 30.89 3.00
N LEU A 132 -8.12 30.51 3.74
CA LEU A 132 -8.24 30.87 5.16
C LEU A 132 -7.12 30.27 6.01
N ARG A 133 -6.66 29.06 5.69
CA ARG A 133 -5.57 28.38 6.40
C ARG A 133 -4.21 28.97 6.08
N SER A 134 -3.98 29.36 4.83
CA SER A 134 -2.71 29.92 4.35
C SER A 134 -2.60 31.42 4.59
N ALA A 135 -3.73 32.10 4.85
CA ALA A 135 -3.72 33.50 5.24
C ALA A 135 -2.85 33.67 6.50
N PRO A 136 -1.88 34.61 6.48
CA PRO A 136 -1.10 34.92 7.67
C PRO A 136 -2.07 35.32 8.77
N THR A 137 -2.01 34.62 9.91
CA THR A 137 -2.91 34.86 11.02
C THR A 137 -2.83 36.34 11.37
N ALA A 138 -3.95 37.06 11.20
CA ALA A 138 -4.04 38.43 11.65
C ALA A 138 -3.70 38.41 13.14
N SER A 139 -2.54 39.01 13.46
CA SER A 139 -1.99 39.15 14.81
C SER A 139 -3.12 39.19 15.82
N ALA A 140 -3.20 38.16 16.68
CA ALA A 140 -4.18 38.09 17.75
C ALA A 140 -4.25 39.47 18.40
N ARG A 141 -5.39 40.15 18.25
CA ARG A 141 -5.57 41.51 18.74
C ARG A 141 -5.48 41.43 20.26
N THR A 142 -4.29 41.71 20.80
CA THR A 142 -4.05 41.79 22.24
C THR A 142 -4.89 42.94 22.76
N THR A 143 -6.10 42.64 23.22
CA THR A 143 -6.90 43.56 24.00
C THR A 143 -6.26 43.65 25.37
N ALA A 144 -5.26 44.52 25.50
CA ALA A 144 -4.73 44.93 26.79
C ALA A 144 -5.88 45.60 27.55
N ARG A 145 -6.57 44.81 28.39
CA ARG A 145 -7.61 45.26 29.30
C ARG A 145 -6.94 46.13 30.36
N ARG A 146 -6.84 47.44 30.08
CA ARG A 146 -6.37 48.42 31.06
C ARG A 146 -7.44 48.53 32.15
N PHE A 147 -7.19 47.90 33.28
CA PHE A 147 -7.95 48.17 34.51
C PHE A 147 -7.50 49.53 35.05
N SER A 148 -8.37 50.54 34.99
CA SER A 148 -8.20 51.75 35.81
C SER A 148 -8.77 51.46 37.19
N SER A 149 -7.91 51.42 38.21
CA SER A 149 -8.31 51.43 39.62
C SER A 149 -8.77 52.84 40.01
N PRO A 150 -9.97 53.03 40.57
CA PRO A 150 -10.33 54.28 41.23
C PRO A 150 -9.73 54.35 42.63
N LEU A 151 -9.27 55.55 43.00
CA LEU A 151 -8.81 55.98 44.33
C LEU A 151 -9.98 56.08 45.33
#